data_AF-A0A1M4XZ34-F1
#
_entry.id   AF-A0A1M4XZ34-F1
#
_cell.length_a   1.000
_cell.length_b   1.000
_cell.length_c   1.000
_cell.angle_alpha   90.00
_cell.angle_beta   90.00
_cell.angle_gamma   90.00
#
_symmetry.space_group_name_H-M   'P 1'
#
loop_
_entity.id
_entity.type
_entity.pdbx_description
1 polymer ?
#
loop_
_entity_poly.entity_id
_entity_poly.type
_entity_poly.pdbx_seq_one_letter_code
_entity_poly.pdbx_strand_id
1 'polypeptide(L)'
;MNINSVLQIGDYHLNHCEDFLITKKIGSNKILCAVMDGCSTAMESQFASALFGKILRKISIEKGYKELYEPNHKEDLEGELETIVKELVKEIIVLKNHLMLDEKSFLQR
;
A
#
# COMPACT_ATOMS: atom_id res chain seq x y z
N MET A 1 -2.93 16.37 -15.69
CA MET A 1 -3.17 14.91 -15.71
C MET A 1 -4.43 14.63 -14.92
N ASN A 2 -5.38 13.88 -15.48
CA ASN A 2 -6.60 13.49 -14.80
C ASN A 2 -6.49 12.00 -14.44
N ILE A 3 -6.71 11.65 -13.18
CA ILE A 3 -6.70 10.27 -12.70
C ILE A 3 -8.14 9.90 -12.37
N ASN A 4 -8.66 8.88 -13.06
CA ASN A 4 -9.97 8.33 -12.78
C ASN A 4 -9.79 7.05 -11.96
N SER A 5 -10.57 6.90 -10.90
CA SER A 5 -10.55 5.73 -10.03
C SER A 5 -11.96 5.28 -9.74
N VAL A 6 -12.17 3.97 -9.71
CA VAL A 6 -13.44 3.34 -9.30
C VAL A 6 -13.11 2.22 -8.33
N LEU A 7 -13.85 2.17 -7.22
CA LEU A 7 -13.81 1.07 -6.26
C LEU A 7 -15.25 0.66 -5.99
N GLN A 8 -15.56 -0.61 -6.17
CA GLN A 8 -16.91 -1.12 -6.04
C GLN A 8 -16.89 -2.46 -5.34
N ILE A 9 -17.75 -2.59 -4.33
CA ILE A 9 -18.04 -3.88 -3.70
C ILE A 9 -18.88 -4.73 -4.64
N GLY A 10 -18.51 -6.00 -4.83
CA GLY A 10 -19.32 -6.93 -5.62
C GLY A 10 -20.59 -7.35 -4.88
N ASP A 11 -21.64 -7.71 -5.63
CA ASP A 11 -22.98 -8.03 -5.10
C ASP A 11 -22.98 -9.21 -4.11
N TYR A 12 -21.94 -10.04 -4.11
CA TYR A 12 -21.78 -11.20 -3.23
C TYR A 12 -21.00 -10.90 -1.93
N HIS A 13 -20.47 -9.68 -1.76
CA HIS A 13 -19.81 -9.25 -0.52
C HIS A 13 -20.80 -8.43 0.31
N LEU A 14 -21.25 -9.00 1.43
CA LEU A 14 -22.36 -8.42 2.21
C LEU A 14 -21.92 -7.27 3.14
N ASN A 15 -20.65 -7.22 3.53
CA ASN A 15 -20.19 -6.34 4.61
C ASN A 15 -19.13 -5.32 4.17
N HIS A 16 -18.05 -5.78 3.54
CA HIS A 16 -16.89 -4.94 3.25
C HIS A 16 -16.32 -5.21 1.85
N CYS A 17 -15.86 -4.15 1.19
CA CYS A 17 -15.00 -4.24 0.01
C CYS A 17 -13.58 -4.50 0.50
N GLU A 18 -12.96 -5.58 0.03
CA GLU A 18 -11.65 -6.02 0.48
C GLU A 18 -10.52 -5.36 -0.32
N ASP A 19 -10.89 -4.67 -1.40
CA ASP A 19 -9.99 -3.91 -2.23
C ASP A 19 -9.66 -2.56 -1.60
N PHE A 20 -8.48 -2.05 -1.90
CA PHE A 20 -8.08 -0.71 -1.51
C PHE A 20 -7.30 -0.01 -2.62
N LEU A 21 -7.61 1.26 -2.84
CA LEU A 21 -6.95 2.11 -3.83
C LEU A 21 -6.17 3.24 -3.15
N ILE A 22 -4.96 3.49 -3.64
CA ILE A 22 -4.18 4.67 -3.29
C ILE A 22 -3.71 5.37 -4.55
N THR A 23 -3.88 6.69 -4.56
CA THR A 23 -3.23 7.61 -5.50
C THR A 23 -2.63 8.74 -4.68
N LYS A 24 -1.30 8.87 -4.70
CA LYS A 24 -0.60 9.87 -3.89
C LYS A 24 0.58 10.44 -4.67
N LYS A 25 0.79 11.75 -4.57
CA LYS A 25 2.04 12.37 -5.04
C LYS A 25 3.20 11.83 -4.19
N ILE A 26 4.28 11.45 -4.85
CA ILE A 26 5.52 11.02 -4.21
C ILE A 26 6.65 11.84 -4.82
N GLY A 27 7.41 12.51 -3.96
CA GLY A 27 8.43 13.43 -4.46
C GLY A 27 7.87 14.67 -5.14
N SER A 28 8.69 15.30 -5.99
CA SER A 28 8.33 16.56 -6.66
C SER A 28 7.48 16.38 -7.93
N ASN A 29 7.67 15.29 -8.67
CA ASN A 29 7.13 15.14 -10.03
C ASN A 29 6.53 13.75 -10.34
N LYS A 30 6.28 12.91 -9.32
CA LYS A 30 5.76 11.54 -9.51
C LYS A 30 4.47 11.32 -8.76
N ILE A 31 3.74 10.30 -9.19
CA ILE A 31 2.50 9.84 -8.57
C ILE A 31 2.62 8.34 -8.36
N LEU A 32 2.44 7.90 -7.11
CA LEU A 32 2.29 6.51 -6.76
C LEU A 32 0.80 6.12 -6.85
N CYS A 33 0.53 5.10 -7.64
CA CYS A 33 -0.77 4.45 -7.71
C CYS A 33 -0.60 2.99 -7.29
N ALA A 34 -1.46 2.50 -6.41
CA ALA A 34 -1.50 1.08 -6.08
C ALA A 34 -2.93 0.59 -5.85
N VAL A 35 -3.13 -0.67 -6.18
CA VAL A 35 -4.35 -1.43 -5.97
C VAL A 35 -3.97 -2.62 -5.09
N MET A 36 -4.67 -2.78 -3.98
CA MET A 36 -4.58 -3.98 -3.15
C MET A 36 -5.89 -4.73 -3.34
N ASP A 37 -5.80 -5.98 -3.74
CA ASP A 37 -6.91 -6.91 -3.86
C ASP A 37 -6.88 -7.83 -2.62
N GLY A 38 -7.88 -7.69 -1.76
CA GLY A 38 -7.97 -8.46 -0.54
C GLY A 38 -8.64 -9.80 -0.79
N CYS A 39 -8.00 -10.89 -0.37
CA CYS A 39 -8.54 -12.23 -0.60
C CYS A 39 -9.77 -12.51 0.27
N SER A 40 -10.90 -12.86 -0.35
CA SER A 40 -12.20 -13.03 0.32
C SER A 40 -12.32 -14.19 1.29
N THR A 41 -11.34 -15.08 1.27
CA THR A 41 -11.28 -16.23 2.17
C THR A 41 -10.44 -15.95 3.42
N ALA A 42 -9.79 -14.79 3.52
CA ALA A 42 -8.98 -14.41 4.67
C ALA A 42 -9.82 -13.71 5.76
N MET A 43 -9.58 -14.03 7.02
CA MET A 43 -10.08 -13.25 8.15
C MET A 43 -9.39 -11.88 8.10
N GLU A 44 -10.18 -10.81 7.96
CA GLU A 44 -9.67 -9.42 7.93
C GLU A 44 -8.88 -9.01 6.65
N SER A 45 -9.19 -9.62 5.51
CA SER A 45 -8.73 -9.21 4.16
C SER A 45 -8.83 -7.70 3.89
N GLN A 46 -9.96 -7.08 4.23
CA GLN A 46 -10.18 -5.64 4.11
C GLN A 46 -9.21 -4.82 4.98
N PHE A 47 -8.90 -5.28 6.19
CA PHE A 47 -7.90 -4.64 7.05
C PHE A 47 -6.51 -4.75 6.44
N ALA A 48 -6.12 -5.91 5.91
CA ALA A 48 -4.83 -6.08 5.24
C ALA A 48 -4.65 -5.10 4.07
N SER A 49 -5.62 -5.02 3.16
CA SER A 49 -5.56 -4.09 2.03
C SER A 49 -5.46 -2.64 2.50
N ALA A 50 -6.23 -2.25 3.52
CA ALA A 50 -6.16 -0.93 4.12
C ALA A 50 -4.81 -0.65 4.81
N LEU A 51 -4.23 -1.65 5.48
CA LEU A 51 -2.93 -1.57 6.15
C LEU A 51 -1.81 -1.30 5.14
N PHE A 52 -1.75 -2.08 4.06
CA PHE A 52 -0.80 -1.87 2.96
C PHE A 52 -0.94 -0.46 2.37
N GLY A 53 -2.18 -0.03 2.10
CA GLY A 53 -2.45 1.32 1.61
C GLY A 53 -1.97 2.41 2.57
N LYS A 54 -2.13 2.20 3.89
CA LYS A 54 -1.68 3.16 4.91
C LYS A 54 -0.14 3.23 5.00
N ILE A 55 0.55 2.11 4.89
CA ILE A 55 2.02 2.06 4.85
C ILE A 55 2.55 2.75 3.60
N LEU A 56 1.96 2.51 2.42
CA LEU A 56 2.32 3.21 1.19
C LEU A 56 2.13 4.73 1.28
N ARG A 57 1.08 5.21 1.98
CA ARG A 57 0.91 6.64 2.28
C ARG A 57 2.05 7.20 3.12
N LYS A 58 2.47 6.46 4.17
CA LYS A 58 3.61 6.83 5.01
C LYS A 58 4.89 6.95 4.17
N ILE A 59 5.22 5.90 3.40
CA ILE A 59 6.41 5.86 2.53
C ILE A 59 6.40 7.04 1.55
N SER A 60 5.24 7.34 0.94
CA SER A 60 5.11 8.46 0.00
C SER A 60 5.43 9.81 0.63
N ILE A 61 5.00 10.02 1.89
CA ILE A 61 5.28 11.24 2.65
C ILE A 61 6.76 11.32 3.01
N GLU A 62 7.33 10.23 3.53
CA GLU A 62 8.74 10.16 3.94
C GLU A 62 9.69 10.39 2.77
N LYS A 63 9.43 9.77 1.61
CA LYS A 63 10.23 9.99 0.40
C LYS A 63 10.07 11.42 -0.13
N GLY A 64 8.87 11.99 -0.05
CA GLY A 64 8.64 13.41 -0.35
C GLY A 64 9.49 14.35 0.51
N TYR A 65 9.62 14.08 1.81
CA TYR A 65 10.53 14.84 2.68
C TYR A 65 12.00 14.61 2.33
N LYS A 66 12.43 13.37 2.10
CA LYS A 66 13.83 13.07 1.74
C LYS A 66 14.27 13.82 0.48
N GLU A 67 13.44 13.85 -0.56
CA GLU A 67 13.76 14.56 -1.81
C GLU A 67 13.92 16.08 -1.63
N LEU A 68 13.20 16.69 -0.68
CA LEU A 68 13.38 18.11 -0.35
C LEU A 68 14.76 18.41 0.25
N TYR A 69 15.33 17.48 1.00
CA TYR A 69 16.66 17.64 1.62
C TYR A 69 17.79 17.12 0.71
N GLU A 70 17.51 16.16 -0.16
CA GLU A 70 18.50 15.47 -1.01
C GLU A 70 18.10 15.51 -2.51
N PRO A 71 18.09 16.69 -3.16
CA PRO A 71 17.53 16.86 -4.51
C PRO A 71 18.35 16.19 -5.63
N ASN A 72 19.55 15.69 -5.33
CA ASN A 72 20.46 15.11 -6.33
C ASN A 72 20.34 13.59 -6.47
N HIS A 73 19.47 12.93 -5.69
CA HIS A 73 19.26 11.48 -5.82
C HIS A 73 18.36 11.19 -7.02
N LYS A 74 18.96 10.77 -8.13
CA LYS A 74 18.25 10.36 -9.33
C LYS A 74 18.29 8.84 -9.45
N GLU A 75 17.36 8.18 -8.78
CA GLU A 75 16.96 6.83 -9.18
C GLU A 75 16.05 6.92 -10.42
N ASP A 76 16.10 5.91 -11.27
CA ASP A 76 15.07 5.73 -12.28
C ASP A 76 13.76 5.23 -11.63
N LEU A 77 12.67 5.25 -12.39
CA LEU A 77 11.35 4.90 -11.84
C LEU A 77 11.30 3.44 -11.34
N GLU A 78 12.05 2.54 -11.96
CA GLU A 78 12.11 1.14 -11.59
C GLU A 78 12.82 0.94 -10.26
N GLY A 79 14.01 1.54 -10.08
CA GLY A 79 14.75 1.49 -8.82
C GLY A 79 13.99 2.16 -7.66
N GLU A 80 13.25 3.24 -7.94
CA GLU A 80 12.39 3.86 -6.93
C GLU A 80 11.24 2.95 -6.53
N LEU A 81 10.58 2.30 -7.49
CA LEU A 81 9.50 1.35 -7.22
C LEU A 81 10.01 0.16 -6.42
N GLU A 82 11.16 -0.40 -6.78
CA GLU A 82 11.82 -1.48 -6.05
C GLU A 82 12.09 -1.07 -4.60
N THR A 83 12.60 0.14 -4.39
CA THR A 83 12.86 0.69 -3.06
C THR A 83 11.57 0.84 -2.24
N ILE A 84 10.50 1.37 -2.85
CA ILE A 84 9.19 1.52 -2.20
C ILE A 84 8.63 0.15 -1.79
N VAL A 85 8.71 -0.85 -2.65
CA VAL A 85 8.25 -2.22 -2.36
C VAL A 85 9.08 -2.85 -1.24
N LYS A 86 10.41 -2.67 -1.24
CA LYS A 86 11.28 -3.14 -0.16
C LYS A 86 10.94 -2.48 1.18
N GLU A 87 10.72 -1.17 1.20
CA GLU A 87 10.30 -0.44 2.41
C GLU A 87 8.92 -0.91 2.91
N LEU A 88 7.97 -1.10 1.99
CA LEU A 88 6.64 -1.64 2.31
C LEU A 88 6.74 -3.00 3.01
N VAL A 89 7.49 -3.95 2.44
CA VAL A 89 7.67 -5.29 3.02
C VAL A 89 8.32 -5.21 4.40
N LYS A 90 9.34 -4.36 4.59
CA LYS A 90 9.99 -4.17 5.89
C LYS A 90 9.01 -3.68 6.96
N GLU A 91 8.22 -2.67 6.64
CA GLU A 91 7.21 -2.11 7.54
C GLU A 91 6.13 -3.14 7.89
N ILE A 92 5.68 -3.93 6.93
CA ILE A 92 4.71 -5.01 7.15
C ILE A 92 5.27 -6.05 8.13
N ILE A 93 6.54 -6.46 7.99
CA ILE A 93 7.16 -7.43 8.89
C ILE A 93 7.17 -6.90 10.33
N VAL A 94 7.50 -5.62 10.52
CA VAL A 94 7.48 -4.97 11.85
C VAL A 94 6.06 -4.93 12.40
N LEU A 95 5.10 -4.49 11.60
CA LEU A 95 3.70 -4.33 12.02
C LEU A 95 3.00 -5.67 12.27
N LYS A 96 3.33 -6.71 11.50
CA LYS A 96 2.88 -8.09 11.74
C LYS A 96 3.15 -8.48 13.18
N ASN A 97 4.38 -8.24 13.66
CA ASN A 97 4.77 -8.61 15.02
C ASN A 97 4.11 -7.72 16.08
N HIS A 98 4.04 -6.41 15.85
CA HIS A 98 3.44 -5.47 16.80
C HIS A 98 1.92 -5.66 16.97
N LEU A 99 1.24 -6.02 15.88
CA LEU A 99 -0.20 -6.25 15.87
C LEU A 99 -0.55 -7.73 16.09
N MET A 100 0.46 -8.59 16.31
CA MET A 100 0.30 -10.04 16.47
C MET A 100 -0.52 -10.68 15.34
N LEU A 101 -0.30 -10.25 14.10
CA LEU A 101 -0.99 -10.79 12.93
C LEU A 101 -0.46 -12.21 12.66
N ASP A 102 -1.30 -13.22 12.92
CA ASP A 102 -1.00 -14.63 12.61
C ASP A 102 -1.16 -14.88 11.10
N GLU A 103 -0.37 -15.79 10.53
CA GLU A 103 -0.54 -16.25 9.15
C GLU A 103 -1.90 -16.91 8.95
N LYS A 104 -2.47 -17.48 10.02
CA LYS A 104 -3.82 -18.06 10.02
C LYS A 104 -4.94 -17.02 9.93
N SER A 105 -4.66 -15.75 10.24
CA SER A 105 -5.62 -14.68 9.97
C SER A 105 -5.85 -14.55 8.46
N PHE A 106 -4.81 -14.79 7.65
CA PHE A 106 -4.85 -14.55 6.20
C PHE A 106 -5.10 -15.81 5.35
N LEU A 107 -5.22 -16.98 5.97
CA LEU A 107 -5.44 -18.27 5.31
C LEU A 107 -6.49 -19.08 6.08
N GLN A 108 -7.67 -19.27 5.50
CA GLN A 108 -8.58 -20.32 5.95
C GLN A 108 -8.02 -21.70 5.54
N ARG A 109 -7.97 -22.61 6.51
CA ARG A 109 -7.92 -24.07 6.24
C ARG A 109 -9.32 -24.59 6.02
#